data_AF-A0A9W8D624-F1
#
_entry.id   AF-A0A9W8D624-F1
#
_cell.length_a   1.000
_cell.length_b   1.000
_cell.length_c   1.000
_cell.angle_alpha   90.00
_cell.angle_beta   90.00
_cell.angle_gamma   90.00
#
_symmetry.space_group_name_H-M   'P 1'
#
loop_
_entity.id
_entity.type
_entity.pdbx_description
1 polymer ?
#
loop_
_entity_poly.entity_id
_entity_poly.type
_entity_poly.pdbx_seq_one_letter_code
_entity_poly.pdbx_strand_id
1 'polypeptide(L)'
;MDDIHSPVTEVANTASGTVPQDDSKKRWKNWRQRTIFTFLMIGGFFTFIALGPLSIMLMVLCLQVMIYREVISLSSVPKKERDLPWSRAMNVYFLGCLEYYLYGQNIHRALKRHPWLEAHLQPVFAHHTFISFSMYLLGFVWFVSTLRKGYYRFQMGQFAWTHMALALVVMQSQFMIENIFEGIFWFFLPIALVIVNDIFAY
;
A
#
# COMPACT_ATOMS: atom_id res chain seq x y z
N MET A 1 28.05 42.26 -49.49
CA MET A 1 26.71 42.13 -50.11
C MET A 1 26.83 41.20 -51.30
N ASP A 2 27.17 39.93 -51.10
CA ASP A 2 26.42 38.87 -50.37
C ASP A 2 25.22 38.47 -51.25
N ASP A 3 25.29 37.35 -51.99
CA ASP A 3 24.97 35.98 -51.53
C ASP A 3 23.47 35.78 -51.26
N ILE A 4 22.79 34.68 -51.61
CA ILE A 4 23.03 33.56 -52.55
C ILE A 4 21.67 32.78 -52.62
N HIS A 5 21.42 31.96 -53.65
CA HIS A 5 20.38 30.90 -53.71
C HIS A 5 18.87 31.20 -53.51
N SER A 6 18.08 30.88 -54.55
CA SER A 6 16.76 30.22 -54.44
C SER A 6 16.96 28.68 -54.28
N PRO A 7 15.94 27.78 -54.17
CA PRO A 7 14.47 27.96 -54.15
C PRO A 7 13.73 27.02 -53.12
N VAL A 8 12.44 26.72 -53.39
CA VAL A 8 11.64 25.53 -52.96
C VAL A 8 10.68 25.65 -51.77
N THR A 9 9.45 25.22 -52.07
CA THR A 9 8.20 25.03 -51.31
C THR A 9 8.25 24.19 -50.01
N GLU A 10 7.57 24.67 -48.96
CA GLU A 10 6.88 23.91 -47.88
C GLU A 10 5.98 24.90 -47.08
N VAL A 11 4.89 24.58 -46.35
CA VAL A 11 4.09 23.34 -46.15
C VAL A 11 2.57 23.68 -46.04
N ALA A 12 1.72 22.67 -46.27
CA ALA A 12 0.43 22.38 -45.60
C ALA A 12 -0.62 23.47 -45.25
N ASN A 13 -1.69 23.46 -46.04
CA ASN A 13 -3.07 23.54 -45.51
C ASN A 13 -3.31 22.43 -44.46
N THR A 14 -3.82 22.76 -43.27
CA THR A 14 -4.82 21.93 -42.53
C THR A 14 -5.43 22.70 -41.33
N ALA A 15 -6.40 23.57 -41.60
CA ALA A 15 -7.29 24.12 -40.56
C ALA A 15 -8.62 23.32 -40.52
N SER A 16 -8.53 22.04 -40.19
CA SER A 16 -9.71 21.16 -40.02
C SER A 16 -10.19 21.22 -38.56
N GLY A 17 -11.17 22.09 -38.27
CA GLY A 17 -11.77 22.21 -36.94
C GLY A 17 -12.68 21.03 -36.58
N THR A 18 -12.13 20.00 -35.91
CA THR A 18 -12.89 18.84 -35.41
C THR A 18 -12.89 18.73 -33.88
N VAL A 19 -13.62 19.62 -33.21
CA VAL A 19 -13.96 19.57 -31.77
C VAL A 19 -15.37 20.14 -31.62
N PRO A 20 -16.41 19.38 -31.14
CA PRO A 20 -16.50 19.10 -29.69
C PRO A 20 -17.17 17.77 -29.27
N GLN A 21 -17.58 16.88 -30.20
CA GLN A 21 -18.50 15.79 -29.84
C GLN A 21 -17.84 14.62 -29.08
N ASP A 22 -16.55 14.33 -29.35
CA ASP A 22 -15.79 13.31 -28.64
C ASP A 22 -15.44 13.74 -27.21
N ASP A 23 -15.01 14.99 -27.03
CA ASP A 23 -14.71 15.56 -25.71
C ASP A 23 -15.92 15.60 -24.79
N SER A 24 -17.11 15.94 -25.30
CA SER A 24 -18.34 15.90 -24.49
C SER A 24 -18.66 14.48 -23.99
N LYS A 25 -18.53 13.47 -24.86
CA LYS A 25 -18.74 12.05 -24.49
C LYS A 25 -17.68 11.55 -23.51
N LYS A 26 -16.41 11.92 -23.69
CA LYS A 26 -15.31 11.64 -22.75
C LYS A 26 -15.53 12.31 -21.40
N ARG A 27 -15.91 13.59 -21.36
CA ARG A 27 -16.24 14.33 -20.13
C ARG A 27 -17.42 13.69 -19.38
N TRP A 28 -18.49 13.30 -20.07
CA TRP A 28 -19.61 12.60 -19.45
C TRP A 28 -19.22 11.23 -18.89
N LYS A 29 -18.42 10.45 -19.63
CA LYS A 29 -17.87 9.16 -19.16
C LYS A 29 -17.02 9.35 -17.91
N ASN A 30 -16.13 10.35 -17.90
CA ASN A 30 -15.28 10.66 -16.75
C ASN A 30 -16.06 11.15 -15.54
N TRP A 31 -17.08 11.99 -15.75
CA TRP A 31 -17.94 12.48 -14.67
C TRP A 31 -18.76 11.33 -14.06
N ARG A 32 -19.40 10.50 -14.90
CA ARG A 32 -20.12 9.29 -14.45
C ARG A 32 -19.19 8.32 -13.71
N GLN A 33 -17.95 8.14 -14.19
CA GLN A 33 -16.96 7.28 -13.53
C GLN A 33 -16.60 7.81 -12.13
N ARG A 34 -16.41 9.12 -11.98
CA ARG A 34 -16.19 9.77 -10.67
C ARG A 34 -17.37 9.55 -9.74
N THR A 35 -18.60 9.84 -10.19
CA THR A 35 -19.82 9.65 -9.39
C THR A 35 -19.98 8.20 -8.93
N ILE A 36 -19.77 7.22 -9.82
CA ILE A 36 -19.83 5.79 -9.47
C ILE A 36 -18.77 5.44 -8.43
N PHE A 37 -17.52 5.88 -8.59
CA PHE A 37 -16.47 5.60 -7.59
C PHE A 37 -16.74 6.30 -6.24
N THR A 38 -17.27 7.53 -6.23
CA THR A 38 -17.67 8.20 -4.99
C THR A 38 -18.75 7.42 -4.24
N PHE A 39 -19.83 7.02 -4.93
CA PHE A 39 -20.86 6.17 -4.31
C PHE A 39 -20.33 4.79 -3.89
N LEU A 40 -19.41 4.20 -4.65
CA LEU A 40 -18.79 2.91 -4.32
C LEU A 40 -17.89 3.01 -3.08
N MET A 41 -17.10 4.08 -2.93
CA MET A 41 -16.25 4.31 -1.76
C MET A 41 -17.11 4.52 -0.51
N ILE A 42 -18.16 5.34 -0.59
CA ILE A 42 -19.09 5.61 0.51
C ILE A 42 -19.88 4.33 0.88
N GLY A 43 -20.48 3.65 -0.10
CA GLY A 43 -21.23 2.42 0.12
C GLY A 43 -20.35 1.28 0.64
N GLY A 44 -19.13 1.15 0.13
CA GLY A 44 -18.13 0.20 0.63
C GLY A 44 -17.78 0.47 2.09
N PHE A 45 -17.52 1.73 2.47
CA PHE A 45 -17.21 2.12 3.83
C PHE A 45 -18.32 1.73 4.83
N PHE A 46 -19.58 2.05 4.52
CA PHE A 46 -20.71 1.62 5.35
C PHE A 46 -20.89 0.09 5.36
N THR A 47 -20.57 -0.60 4.26
CA THR A 47 -20.61 -2.07 4.18
C THR A 47 -19.57 -2.70 5.12
N PHE A 48 -18.33 -2.19 5.16
CA PHE A 48 -17.31 -2.67 6.11
C PHE A 48 -17.68 -2.36 7.58
N ILE A 49 -18.32 -1.22 7.86
CA ILE A 49 -18.84 -0.97 9.21
C ILE A 49 -19.95 -1.97 9.58
N ALA A 50 -20.85 -2.29 8.66
CA ALA A 50 -21.95 -3.23 8.88
C ALA A 50 -21.50 -4.69 9.05
N LEU A 51 -20.45 -5.13 8.35
CA LEU A 51 -19.83 -6.45 8.55
C LEU A 51 -19.03 -6.56 9.86
N GLY A 52 -18.78 -5.43 10.55
CA GLY A 52 -18.18 -5.38 11.87
C GLY A 52 -16.65 -5.42 11.91
N PRO A 53 -16.05 -5.45 13.13
CA PRO A 53 -14.64 -5.11 13.37
C PRO A 53 -13.62 -5.90 12.55
N LEU A 54 -13.88 -7.19 12.29
CA LEU A 54 -12.99 -8.06 11.52
C LEU A 54 -12.80 -7.54 10.08
N SER A 55 -13.87 -7.07 9.46
CA SER A 55 -13.82 -6.58 8.07
C SER A 55 -13.12 -5.21 7.97
N ILE A 56 -13.28 -4.34 8.98
CA ILE A 56 -12.54 -3.08 9.10
C ILE A 56 -11.05 -3.36 9.31
N MET A 57 -10.70 -4.33 10.18
CA MET A 57 -9.31 -4.77 10.38
C MET A 57 -8.68 -5.26 9.07
N LEU A 58 -9.38 -6.10 8.29
CA LEU A 58 -8.89 -6.55 6.99
C LEU A 58 -8.72 -5.40 5.98
N MET A 59 -9.65 -4.43 5.97
CA MET A 59 -9.55 -3.23 5.13
C MET A 59 -8.32 -2.39 5.50
N VAL A 60 -8.06 -2.16 6.80
CA VAL A 60 -6.88 -1.44 7.29
C VAL A 60 -5.59 -2.19 6.91
N LEU A 61 -5.54 -3.52 7.07
CA LEU A 61 -4.41 -4.33 6.62
C LEU A 61 -4.18 -4.22 5.11
N CYS A 62 -5.22 -4.29 4.27
CA CYS A 62 -5.07 -4.10 2.82
C CYS A 62 -4.54 -2.70 2.45
N LEU A 63 -5.02 -1.65 3.11
CA LEU A 63 -4.53 -0.27 2.91
C LEU A 63 -3.09 -0.12 3.38
N GLN A 64 -2.73 -0.68 4.54
CA GLN A 64 -1.36 -0.74 5.07
C GLN A 64 -0.40 -1.37 4.06
N VAL A 65 -0.76 -2.54 3.49
CA VAL A 65 0.05 -3.22 2.47
C VAL A 65 0.23 -2.36 1.22
N MET A 66 -0.81 -1.66 0.76
CA MET A 66 -0.70 -0.76 -0.40
C MET A 66 0.22 0.43 -0.11
N ILE A 67 0.04 1.11 1.02
CA ILE A 67 0.88 2.24 1.45
C ILE A 67 2.34 1.80 1.57
N TYR A 68 2.60 0.67 2.22
CA TYR A 68 3.93 0.11 2.36
C TYR A 68 4.59 -0.18 1.01
N ARG A 69 3.86 -0.75 0.05
CA ARG A 69 4.37 -1.00 -1.31
C ARG A 69 4.78 0.29 -2.02
N GLU A 70 4.01 1.37 -1.89
CA GLU A 70 4.37 2.68 -2.44
C GLU A 70 5.61 3.27 -1.74
N VAL A 71 5.68 3.22 -0.40
CA VAL A 71 6.83 3.71 0.39
C VAL A 71 8.13 2.97 0.06
N ILE A 72 8.06 1.66 -0.20
CA ILE A 72 9.19 0.86 -0.70
C ILE A 72 9.52 1.18 -2.16
N SER A 73 8.51 1.42 -2.99
CA SER A 73 8.72 1.82 -4.39
C SER A 73 9.48 3.16 -4.49
N LEU A 74 9.20 4.10 -3.58
CA LEU A 74 9.89 5.40 -3.51
C LEU A 74 11.38 5.30 -3.17
N SER A 75 11.81 4.33 -2.36
CA SER A 75 13.25 4.10 -2.08
C SER A 75 13.93 3.19 -3.10
N SER A 76 13.16 2.44 -3.88
CA SER A 76 13.68 1.55 -4.91
C SER A 76 14.27 2.38 -6.06
N VAL A 77 15.57 2.20 -6.33
CA VAL A 77 16.22 2.83 -7.50
C VAL A 77 16.18 1.82 -8.64
N PRO A 78 15.33 1.99 -9.69
CA PRO A 78 15.02 0.90 -10.63
C PRO A 78 16.24 0.34 -11.37
N LYS A 79 17.23 1.21 -11.63
CA LYS A 79 18.49 0.84 -12.29
C LYS A 79 19.39 -0.07 -11.44
N LYS A 80 19.33 0.02 -10.11
CA LYS A 80 20.11 -0.83 -9.17
C LYS A 80 19.31 -2.03 -8.65
N GLU A 81 17.99 -1.92 -8.58
CA GLU A 81 17.11 -3.06 -8.25
C GLU A 81 17.21 -4.21 -9.27
N ARG A 82 17.38 -3.89 -10.56
CA ARG A 82 17.43 -4.92 -11.62
C ARG A 82 18.57 -5.93 -11.43
N ASP A 83 19.65 -5.53 -10.75
CA ASP A 83 20.80 -6.38 -10.43
C ASP A 83 20.55 -7.25 -9.16
N LEU A 84 19.45 -7.01 -8.44
CA LEU A 84 19.14 -7.49 -7.09
C LEU A 84 17.68 -8.00 -6.97
N PRO A 85 17.29 -9.06 -7.71
CA PRO A 85 15.91 -9.54 -7.77
C PRO A 85 15.32 -9.97 -6.42
N TRP A 86 16.15 -10.42 -5.48
CA TRP A 86 15.72 -10.83 -4.13
C TRP A 86 15.27 -9.68 -3.22
N SER A 87 15.58 -8.42 -3.56
CA SER A 87 15.25 -7.26 -2.71
C SER A 87 13.74 -7.13 -2.44
N ARG A 88 12.90 -7.34 -3.46
CA ARG A 88 11.44 -7.19 -3.33
C ARG A 88 10.80 -8.30 -2.50
N ALA A 89 11.21 -9.55 -2.73
CA ALA A 89 10.72 -10.69 -1.97
C ALA A 89 11.10 -10.58 -0.49
N MET A 90 12.28 -10.05 -0.19
CA MET A 90 12.72 -9.78 1.19
C MET A 90 11.89 -8.67 1.87
N ASN A 91 11.53 -7.61 1.15
CA ASN A 91 10.64 -6.56 1.68
C ASN A 91 9.24 -7.12 2.01
N VAL A 92 8.68 -7.98 1.15
CA VAL A 92 7.42 -8.68 1.42
C VAL A 92 7.55 -9.68 2.59
N TYR A 93 8.69 -10.36 2.71
CA TYR A 93 8.96 -11.28 3.83
C TYR A 93 8.97 -10.56 5.18
N PHE A 94 9.72 -9.45 5.31
CA PHE A 94 9.78 -8.69 6.56
C PHE A 94 8.43 -8.04 6.91
N LEU A 95 7.64 -7.63 5.91
CA LEU A 95 6.24 -7.22 6.12
C LEU A 95 5.42 -8.35 6.75
N GLY A 96 5.35 -9.52 6.11
CA GLY A 96 4.58 -10.65 6.62
C GLY A 96 5.06 -11.14 7.99
N CYS A 97 6.36 -11.08 8.27
CA CYS A 97 6.94 -11.40 9.57
C CYS A 97 6.48 -10.41 10.67
N LEU A 98 6.48 -9.10 10.39
CA LEU A 98 6.05 -8.09 11.35
C LEU A 98 4.52 -8.08 11.52
N GLU A 99 3.77 -8.23 10.44
CA GLU A 99 2.31 -8.37 10.47
C GLU A 99 1.90 -9.58 11.29
N TYR A 100 2.54 -10.74 11.11
CA TYR A 100 2.29 -11.92 11.93
C TYR A 100 2.60 -11.66 13.41
N TYR A 101 3.73 -11.02 13.74
CA TYR A 101 4.10 -10.69 15.12
C TYR A 101 3.09 -9.73 15.79
N LEU A 102 2.73 -8.62 15.14
CA LEU A 102 1.87 -7.59 15.75
C LEU A 102 0.37 -7.93 15.69
N TYR A 103 -0.09 -8.56 14.61
CA TYR A 103 -1.51 -8.89 14.46
C TYR A 103 -1.89 -10.30 14.90
N GLY A 104 -0.95 -11.22 15.15
CA GLY A 104 -1.28 -12.60 15.51
C GLY A 104 -2.24 -12.74 16.70
N GLN A 105 -2.10 -11.92 17.74
CA GLN A 105 -3.03 -11.91 18.88
C GLN A 105 -4.40 -11.27 18.55
N ASN A 106 -4.40 -10.20 17.75
CA ASN A 106 -5.60 -9.52 17.28
C ASN A 106 -6.43 -10.44 16.35
N ILE A 107 -5.76 -11.15 15.44
CA ILE A 107 -6.31 -12.17 14.55
C ILE A 107 -6.85 -13.35 15.37
N HIS A 108 -6.12 -13.85 16.37
CA HIS A 108 -6.62 -14.92 17.24
C HIS A 108 -7.91 -14.51 17.97
N ARG A 109 -7.99 -13.28 18.51
CA ARG A 109 -9.22 -12.73 19.09
C ARG A 109 -10.36 -12.64 18.08
N ALA A 110 -10.08 -12.26 16.83
CA ALA A 110 -11.08 -12.22 15.75
C ALA A 110 -11.57 -13.63 15.32
N LEU A 111 -10.66 -14.62 15.30
CA LEU A 111 -10.95 -15.99 14.85
C LEU A 111 -11.84 -16.81 15.77
N LYS A 112 -11.94 -16.46 17.06
CA LYS A 112 -12.88 -17.09 18.01
C LYS A 112 -14.35 -17.01 17.57
N ARG A 113 -14.69 -16.14 16.62
CA ARG A 113 -16.02 -16.05 16.00
C ARG A 113 -16.29 -17.14 14.96
N HIS A 114 -15.25 -17.84 14.51
CA HIS A 114 -15.30 -18.88 13.47
C HIS A 114 -14.53 -20.14 13.93
N PRO A 115 -15.15 -21.00 14.78
CA PRO A 115 -14.44 -22.09 15.47
C PRO A 115 -13.80 -23.15 14.55
N TRP A 116 -14.33 -23.32 13.33
CA TRP A 116 -13.71 -24.17 12.30
C TRP A 116 -12.31 -23.67 11.89
N LEU A 117 -12.14 -22.35 11.79
CA LEU A 117 -10.87 -21.72 11.41
C LEU A 117 -9.90 -21.69 12.59
N GLU A 118 -10.40 -21.47 13.81
CA GLU A 118 -9.63 -21.51 15.04
C GLU A 118 -8.97 -22.89 15.26
N ALA A 119 -9.71 -23.99 15.10
CA ALA A 119 -9.20 -25.34 15.29
C ALA A 119 -8.02 -25.69 14.36
N HIS A 120 -8.04 -25.23 13.11
CA HIS A 120 -6.96 -25.50 12.15
C HIS A 120 -5.71 -24.61 12.39
N LEU A 121 -5.91 -23.36 12.84
CA LEU A 121 -4.83 -22.40 13.06
C LEU A 121 -4.33 -22.36 14.52
N GLN A 122 -4.95 -23.10 15.44
CA GLN A 122 -4.55 -23.20 16.85
C GLN A 122 -3.04 -23.42 17.07
N PRO A 123 -2.33 -24.36 16.41
CA PRO A 123 -0.90 -24.56 16.65
C PRO A 123 -0.04 -23.35 16.23
N VAL A 124 -0.50 -22.59 15.25
CA VAL A 124 0.16 -21.36 14.75
C VAL A 124 0.01 -20.22 15.76
N PHE A 125 -1.10 -20.14 16.50
CA PHE A 125 -1.25 -19.14 17.56
C PHE A 125 -0.63 -19.57 18.89
N ALA A 126 -0.63 -20.87 19.20
CA ALA A 126 -0.08 -21.40 20.46
C ALA A 126 1.42 -21.10 20.65
N HIS A 127 2.19 -21.09 19.56
CA HIS A 127 3.64 -20.80 19.57
C HIS A 127 3.99 -19.45 18.93
N HIS A 128 3.04 -18.51 18.90
CA HIS A 128 3.12 -17.24 18.17
C HIS A 128 4.45 -16.48 18.37
N THR A 129 4.90 -16.29 19.62
CA THR A 129 6.16 -15.59 19.93
C THR A 129 7.39 -16.34 19.37
N PHE A 130 7.42 -17.67 19.51
CA PHE A 130 8.53 -18.49 19.02
C PHE A 130 8.59 -18.50 17.50
N ILE A 131 7.46 -18.69 16.82
CA ILE A 131 7.35 -18.65 15.36
C ILE A 131 7.75 -17.27 14.83
N SER A 132 7.30 -16.19 15.46
CA SER A 132 7.67 -14.80 15.10
C SER A 132 9.18 -14.57 15.20
N PHE A 133 9.80 -15.02 16.30
CA PHE A 133 11.23 -14.93 16.51
C PHE A 133 12.02 -15.76 15.47
N SER A 134 11.60 -16.99 15.21
CA SER A 134 12.21 -17.84 14.18
C SER A 134 12.07 -17.25 12.77
N MET A 135 10.91 -16.72 12.40
CA MET A 135 10.71 -16.05 11.11
C MET A 135 11.64 -14.84 10.96
N TYR A 136 11.76 -14.00 11.99
CA TYR A 136 12.64 -12.83 11.94
C TYR A 136 14.11 -13.24 11.79
N LEU A 137 14.56 -14.23 12.57
CA LEU A 137 15.93 -14.75 12.49
C LEU A 137 16.24 -15.38 11.12
N LEU A 138 15.31 -16.16 10.57
CA LEU A 138 15.45 -16.74 9.23
C LEU A 138 15.52 -15.65 8.14
N GLY A 139 14.71 -14.59 8.25
CA GLY A 139 14.77 -13.43 7.35
C GLY A 139 16.09 -12.67 7.44
N PHE A 140 16.64 -12.53 8.65
CA PHE A 140 17.94 -11.91 8.86
C PHE A 140 19.08 -12.74 8.28
N VAL A 141 19.09 -14.06 8.49
CA VAL A 141 20.07 -14.98 7.88
C VAL A 141 19.94 -14.95 6.35
N TRP A 142 18.73 -14.96 5.80
CA TRP A 142 18.47 -14.81 4.36
C TRP A 142 19.06 -13.50 3.82
N PHE A 143 18.83 -12.38 4.51
CA PHE A 143 19.38 -11.08 4.14
C PHE A 143 20.91 -11.13 4.07
N VAL A 144 21.56 -11.64 5.11
CA VAL A 144 23.03 -11.80 5.16
C VAL A 144 23.54 -12.68 4.01
N SER A 145 22.86 -13.80 3.72
CA SER A 145 23.20 -14.68 2.59
C SER A 145 22.99 -14.03 1.21
N THR A 146 22.17 -12.99 1.11
CA THR A 146 21.88 -12.25 -0.13
C THR A 146 22.89 -11.11 -0.38
N LEU A 147 23.79 -10.81 0.56
CA LEU A 147 24.75 -9.71 0.45
C LEU A 147 25.78 -9.94 -0.68
N ARG A 148 25.85 -9.01 -1.64
CA ARG A 148 26.76 -9.06 -2.80
C ARG A 148 27.89 -8.05 -2.68
N LYS A 149 29.12 -8.51 -2.90
CA LYS A 149 30.32 -7.65 -2.99
C LYS A 149 30.10 -6.51 -4.00
N GLY A 150 30.48 -5.30 -3.63
CA GLY A 150 30.27 -4.08 -4.41
C GLY A 150 28.95 -3.34 -4.12
N TYR A 151 27.90 -4.02 -3.63
CA TYR A 151 26.58 -3.41 -3.40
C TYR A 151 26.21 -3.24 -1.91
N TYR A 152 27.10 -3.62 -0.97
CA TYR A 152 26.83 -3.65 0.47
C TYR A 152 26.19 -2.37 1.04
N ARG A 153 26.70 -1.16 0.72
CA ARG A 153 26.12 0.10 1.20
C ARG A 153 24.68 0.30 0.71
N PHE A 154 24.37 -0.13 -0.51
CA PHE A 154 23.02 -0.06 -1.05
C PHE A 154 22.10 -1.10 -0.41
N GLN A 155 22.56 -2.35 -0.24
CA GLN A 155 21.75 -3.41 0.39
C GLN A 155 21.45 -3.13 1.87
N MET A 156 22.44 -2.65 2.63
CA MET A 156 22.24 -2.23 4.03
C MET A 156 21.34 -0.99 4.13
N GLY A 157 21.46 -0.04 3.20
CA GLY A 157 20.57 1.12 3.11
C GLY A 157 19.12 0.75 2.80
N GLN A 158 18.89 -0.15 1.84
CA GLN A 158 17.56 -0.69 1.55
C GLN A 158 16.99 -1.48 2.75
N PHE A 159 17.80 -2.30 3.41
CA PHE A 159 17.39 -3.04 4.61
C PHE A 159 16.95 -2.10 5.75
N ALA A 160 17.72 -1.04 6.00
CA ALA A 160 17.38 -0.01 6.99
C ALA A 160 16.11 0.76 6.59
N TRP A 161 15.96 1.13 5.31
CA TRP A 161 14.75 1.78 4.80
C TRP A 161 13.52 0.88 4.96
N THR A 162 13.63 -0.41 4.63
CA THR A 162 12.57 -1.40 4.81
C THR A 162 12.12 -1.48 6.27
N HIS A 163 13.04 -1.53 7.23
CA HIS A 163 12.70 -1.56 8.65
C HIS A 163 12.09 -0.23 9.14
N MET A 164 12.57 0.91 8.63
CA MET A 164 11.98 2.22 8.94
C MET A 164 10.57 2.37 8.36
N ALA A 165 10.34 1.94 7.12
CA ALA A 165 9.02 1.94 6.47
C ALA A 165 8.04 1.02 7.20
N LEU A 166 8.50 -0.16 7.64
CA LEU A 166 7.71 -1.08 8.47
C LEU A 166 7.35 -0.45 9.82
N ALA A 167 8.32 0.13 10.53
CA ALA A 167 8.09 0.80 11.81
C ALA A 167 7.10 1.97 11.67
N LEU A 168 7.21 2.78 10.61
CA LEU A 168 6.30 3.91 10.38
C LEU A 168 4.89 3.47 9.98
N VAL A 169 4.75 2.52 9.05
CA VAL A 169 3.45 2.16 8.45
C VAL A 169 2.68 1.12 9.28
N VAL A 170 3.37 0.14 9.86
CA VAL A 170 2.72 -0.99 10.55
C VAL A 170 2.40 -0.65 12.01
N MET A 171 3.29 0.04 12.75
CA MET A 171 3.03 0.39 14.16
C MET A 171 1.79 1.28 14.31
N GLN A 172 1.65 2.31 13.46
CA GLN A 172 0.47 3.19 13.51
C GLN A 172 -0.83 2.45 13.15
N SER A 173 -0.76 1.51 12.20
CA SER A 173 -1.91 0.65 11.83
C SER A 173 -2.30 -0.31 12.96
N GLN A 174 -1.33 -0.81 13.74
CA GLN A 174 -1.61 -1.66 14.91
C GLN A 174 -2.44 -0.90 15.93
N PHE A 175 -2.04 0.33 16.29
CA PHE A 175 -2.80 1.16 17.21
C PHE A 175 -4.21 1.48 16.66
N MET A 176 -4.35 1.71 15.36
CA MET A 176 -5.68 1.87 14.74
C MET A 176 -6.55 0.61 14.90
N ILE A 177 -5.97 -0.58 14.76
CA ILE A 177 -6.68 -1.86 14.91
C ILE A 177 -7.03 -2.16 16.37
N GLU A 178 -6.18 -1.82 17.32
CA GLU A 178 -6.50 -1.89 18.76
C GLU A 178 -7.69 -0.98 19.10
N ASN A 179 -7.69 0.28 18.60
CA ASN A 179 -8.84 1.19 18.73
C ASN A 179 -10.13 0.61 18.11
N ILE A 180 -10.06 -0.08 16.96
CA ILE A 180 -11.23 -0.75 16.36
C ILE A 180 -11.82 -1.81 17.30
N PHE A 181 -10.99 -2.55 18.03
CA PHE A 181 -11.45 -3.58 18.98
C PHE A 181 -12.00 -3.01 20.29
N GLU A 182 -11.49 -1.87 20.76
CA GLU A 182 -12.09 -1.14 21.90
C GLU A 182 -13.40 -0.44 21.51
N GLY A 183 -13.50 0.08 20.28
CA GLY A 183 -14.76 0.53 19.70
C GLY A 183 -14.60 1.26 18.37
N ILE A 184 -15.45 0.92 17.39
CA ILE A 184 -15.44 1.52 16.04
C ILE A 184 -15.51 3.06 16.05
N PHE A 185 -16.13 3.65 17.09
CA PHE A 185 -16.15 5.11 17.29
C PHE A 185 -14.75 5.73 17.43
N TRP A 186 -13.83 5.08 18.16
CA TRP A 186 -12.46 5.55 18.36
C TRP A 186 -11.62 5.51 17.09
N PHE A 187 -11.93 4.59 16.18
CA PHE A 187 -11.37 4.56 14.83
C PHE A 187 -11.99 5.64 13.91
N PHE A 188 -13.30 5.86 14.00
CA PHE A 188 -14.00 6.81 13.13
C PHE A 188 -13.67 8.28 13.43
N LEU A 189 -13.58 8.65 14.71
CA LEU A 189 -13.35 10.02 15.18
C LEU A 189 -12.12 10.70 14.55
N PRO A 190 -10.89 10.12 14.58
CA PRO A 190 -9.72 10.76 13.98
C PRO A 190 -9.81 10.88 12.45
N ILE A 191 -10.43 9.90 11.78
CA ILE A 191 -10.63 9.93 10.32
C ILE A 191 -11.60 11.05 9.93
N ALA A 192 -12.72 11.18 10.66
CA ALA A 192 -13.69 12.25 10.44
C ALA A 192 -13.07 13.63 10.68
N LEU A 193 -12.22 13.77 11.72
CA LEU A 193 -11.50 15.02 12.00
C LEU A 193 -10.57 15.43 10.85
N VAL A 194 -9.81 14.49 10.28
CA VAL A 194 -8.94 14.75 9.12
C VAL A 194 -9.75 15.20 7.91
N ILE A 195 -10.88 14.54 7.62
CA ILE A 195 -11.76 14.90 6.48
C ILE A 195 -12.36 16.30 6.68
N VAL A 196 -12.86 16.62 7.88
CA VAL A 196 -13.42 17.95 8.18
C VAL A 196 -12.35 19.04 8.08
N ASN A 197 -11.13 18.76 8.55
CA ASN A 197 -10.00 19.69 8.45
C ASN A 197 -9.59 19.95 7.00
N ASP A 198 -9.54 18.92 6.15
CA ASP A 198 -9.21 19.04 4.72
C ASP A 198 -10.29 19.84 3.95
N ILE A 199 -11.56 19.62 4.27
CA ILE A 199 -12.69 20.39 3.71
C ILE A 199 -12.67 21.86 4.18
N PHE A 200 -12.28 22.14 5.43
CA PHE A 200 -12.23 23.51 5.95
C PHE A 200 -11.01 24.31 5.45
N ALA A 201 -9.96 23.62 5.01
CA ALA A 201 -8.75 24.23 4.48
C ALA A 201 -8.84 24.56 2.97
N TYR A 202 -9.91 24.16 2.28
CA TYR A 202 -10.15 24.34 0.84
C TYR A 202 -11.25 25.37 0.53
#